data_AF-A0A9Q4GKB3-F1
#
_entry.id   AF-A0A9Q4GKB3-F1
#
_cell.length_a   1.000
_cell.length_b   1.000
_cell.length_c   1.000
_cell.angle_alpha   90.00
_cell.angle_beta   90.00
_cell.angle_gamma   90.00
#
_symmetry.space_group_name_H-M   'P 1'
#
loop_
_entity.id
_entity.type
_entity.pdbx_description
1 polymer ?
#
loop_
_entity_poly.entity_id
_entity_poly.type
_entity_poly.pdbx_seq_one_letter_code
_entity_poly.pdbx_strand_id
1 'polypeptide(L)'
;MPTDPARGNVIELAPRRDARASAGGPDRNREPRTLIIRATLWCADREIHRQVGLNDAMSLTELHRVLSICFGFHGHGAGAPWSFTSGTQTFRTDGCVHDVLSRPGDIAIYTWGLWRMFVEVIESYPRDRGTPRALCIGGSGSLRPGGVGPVDFDPADINAELTGRETIASTLALVDEDAADLINRSRIFDFIPLLQALDLARPVQLDERTRAILDGLPLEDGPEARDAFLVTVLTLSSLVDAELGDNVIEATMAEIGWVDDDDGVLTADRIRDLCTGSLRALAGVGGYGAGALPPVERLDLYRYLLRR
;
A
#
# COMPACT_ATOMS: atom_id res chain seq x y z
N MET A 1 3.98 -23.13 66.91
CA MET A 1 3.36 -22.86 65.60
C MET A 1 4.45 -22.32 64.67
N PRO A 2 4.57 -22.82 63.43
CA PRO A 2 5.73 -22.58 62.59
C PRO A 2 5.65 -21.22 61.88
N THR A 3 6.80 -20.55 61.80
CA THR A 3 7.08 -19.34 61.02
C THR A 3 7.23 -19.69 59.54
N ASP A 4 6.43 -19.06 58.67
CA ASP A 4 6.47 -19.24 57.21
C ASP A 4 7.55 -18.34 56.55
N PRO A 5 8.58 -18.89 55.87
CA PRO A 5 9.70 -18.15 55.30
C PRO A 5 9.50 -17.82 53.80
N ALA A 6 8.38 -17.20 53.42
CA ALA A 6 8.05 -16.95 52.01
C ALA A 6 7.68 -15.49 51.66
N ARG A 7 8.31 -14.49 52.29
CA ARG A 7 8.18 -13.06 51.91
C ARG A 7 9.49 -12.48 51.38
N GLY A 8 10.06 -13.11 50.36
CA GLY A 8 11.32 -12.68 49.74
C GLY A 8 11.37 -12.96 48.25
N ASN A 9 10.46 -12.36 47.47
CA ASN A 9 10.63 -11.99 46.05
C ASN A 9 9.27 -11.66 45.42
N VAL A 10 8.67 -10.54 45.81
CA VAL A 10 7.70 -9.88 44.91
C VAL A 10 8.52 -8.94 44.05
N ILE A 11 8.87 -9.39 42.85
CA ILE A 11 9.52 -8.54 41.85
C ILE A 11 8.44 -7.60 41.33
N GLU A 12 8.52 -6.31 41.69
CA GLU A 12 7.73 -5.30 41.00
C GLU A 12 8.18 -5.23 39.53
N LEU A 13 7.26 -5.60 38.64
CA LEU A 13 7.49 -5.70 37.19
C LEU A 13 7.46 -4.34 36.50
N ALA A 14 6.84 -3.32 37.11
CA ALA A 14 6.72 -1.99 36.52
C ALA A 14 8.06 -1.24 36.45
N PRO A 15 8.87 -1.13 37.52
CA PRO A 15 10.16 -0.43 37.44
C PRO A 15 11.19 -1.15 36.55
N ARG A 16 11.08 -2.49 36.44
CA ARG A 16 11.94 -3.29 35.54
C ARG A 16 11.54 -3.19 34.07
N ARG A 17 10.31 -2.82 33.74
CA ARG A 17 9.87 -2.57 32.35
C ARG A 17 10.38 -1.22 31.84
N ASP A 18 10.33 -0.18 32.67
CA ASP A 18 10.86 1.14 32.29
C ASP A 18 12.38 1.12 32.12
N ALA A 19 13.08 0.34 32.96
CA ALA A 19 14.53 0.11 32.81
C ALA A 19 14.89 -0.70 31.55
N ARG A 20 13.99 -1.57 31.06
CA ARG A 20 14.20 -2.38 29.84
C ARG A 20 13.85 -1.59 28.57
N ALA A 21 12.83 -0.73 28.62
CA ALA A 21 12.52 0.24 27.58
C ALA A 21 13.64 1.28 27.40
N SER A 22 14.31 1.66 28.49
CA SER A 22 15.46 2.57 28.48
C SER A 22 16.79 1.91 28.03
N ALA A 23 16.83 0.57 27.93
CA ALA A 23 18.04 -0.20 27.63
C ALA A 23 17.94 -1.04 26.33
N GLY A 24 16.89 -0.84 25.53
CA GLY A 24 16.61 -1.64 24.34
C GLY A 24 17.46 -1.25 23.14
N GLY A 25 18.52 -2.02 22.87
CA GLY A 25 18.95 -2.20 21.49
C GLY A 25 17.86 -2.93 20.69
N PRO A 26 17.86 -2.86 19.34
CA PRO A 26 16.80 -3.41 18.52
C PRO A 26 16.59 -4.90 18.85
N ASP A 27 15.35 -5.27 19.16
CA ASP A 27 14.97 -6.66 19.40
C ASP A 27 15.05 -7.41 18.06
N ARG A 28 16.24 -7.91 17.74
CA ARG A 28 16.58 -8.56 16.46
C ARG A 28 15.75 -9.82 16.17
N ASN A 29 14.93 -10.28 17.11
CA ASN A 29 14.13 -11.50 17.00
C ASN A 29 12.62 -11.23 16.82
N ARG A 30 12.21 -9.96 16.72
CA ARG A 30 10.81 -9.59 16.45
C ARG A 30 10.51 -9.65 14.97
N GLU A 31 9.47 -10.40 14.60
CA GLU A 31 8.94 -10.37 13.23
C GLU A 31 8.34 -8.98 12.93
N PRO A 32 8.73 -8.33 11.82
CA PRO A 32 8.16 -7.05 11.41
C PRO A 32 6.64 -7.14 11.25
N ARG A 33 5.96 -6.02 11.50
CA ARG A 33 4.50 -5.92 11.32
C ARG A 33 4.16 -4.77 10.39
N THR A 34 2.99 -4.88 9.77
CA THR A 34 2.38 -3.78 9.03
C THR A 34 1.45 -3.04 9.98
N LEU A 35 1.70 -1.75 10.19
CA LEU A 35 0.83 -0.86 10.98
C LEU A 35 0.00 -0.01 10.02
N ILE A 36 -1.28 0.15 10.32
CA ILE A 36 -2.11 1.18 9.73
C ILE A 36 -2.12 2.34 10.72
N ILE A 37 -1.55 3.48 10.34
CA ILE A 37 -1.55 4.69 11.16
C ILE A 37 -2.50 5.73 10.59
N ARG A 38 -3.06 6.55 11.48
CA ARG A 38 -3.70 7.82 11.14
C ARG A 38 -2.81 8.95 11.64
N ALA A 39 -2.32 9.77 10.73
CA ALA A 39 -1.63 11.01 11.03
C ALA A 39 -2.60 12.17 10.82
N THR A 40 -2.81 12.99 11.85
CA THR A 40 -3.74 14.13 11.80
C THR A 40 -3.03 15.43 12.14
N LEU A 41 -3.28 16.46 11.34
CA LEU A 41 -2.83 17.82 11.52
C LEU A 41 -4.05 18.75 11.62
N TRP A 42 -4.13 19.53 12.69
CA TRP A 42 -5.10 20.61 12.82
C TRP A 42 -4.48 21.94 12.44
N CYS A 43 -5.10 22.66 11.51
CA CYS A 43 -4.74 24.02 11.16
C CYS A 43 -5.98 24.90 11.22
N ALA A 44 -6.00 25.81 12.21
CA ALA A 44 -7.18 26.60 12.56
C ALA A 44 -8.42 25.72 12.83
N ASP A 45 -9.41 25.75 11.95
CA ASP A 45 -10.68 25.04 12.02
C ASP A 45 -10.75 23.82 11.09
N ARG A 46 -9.64 23.47 10.43
CA ARG A 46 -9.58 22.37 9.46
C ARG A 46 -8.67 21.25 9.92
N GLU A 47 -9.18 20.04 9.74
CA GLU A 47 -8.44 18.80 9.94
C GLU A 47 -7.90 18.32 8.60
N ILE A 48 -6.60 18.03 8.57
CA ILE A 48 -5.96 17.28 7.49
C ILE A 48 -5.54 15.95 8.09
N HIS A 49 -5.90 14.85 7.45
CA HIS A 49 -5.48 13.55 7.92
C HIS A 49 -4.99 12.67 6.78
N ARG A 50 -4.13 11.71 7.13
CA ARG A 50 -3.58 10.68 6.24
C ARG A 50 -3.67 9.34 6.95
N GLN A 51 -4.16 8.33 6.24
CA GLN A 51 -4.11 6.93 6.63
C GLN A 51 -2.98 6.27 5.85
N VAL A 52 -2.01 5.71 6.56
CA VAL A 52 -0.77 5.20 5.96
C VAL A 52 -0.49 3.80 6.50
N GLY A 53 -0.31 2.83 5.62
CA GLY A 53 0.25 1.52 5.94
C GLY A 53 1.77 1.61 5.97
N LEU A 54 2.42 1.05 7.00
CA LEU A 54 3.87 1.12 7.16
C LEU A 54 4.49 -0.14 7.78
N ASN A 55 5.73 -0.42 7.41
CA ASN A 55 6.57 -1.42 8.06
C ASN A 55 7.15 -0.87 9.37
N ASP A 56 6.77 -1.44 10.50
CA ASP A 56 7.23 -0.94 11.81
C ASP A 56 8.71 -1.21 12.15
N ALA A 57 9.40 -1.99 11.33
CA ALA A 57 10.84 -2.17 11.42
C ALA A 57 11.62 -1.01 10.78
N MET A 58 10.96 -0.08 10.06
CA MET A 58 11.62 1.10 9.52
C MET A 58 12.09 2.04 10.62
N SER A 59 13.08 2.88 10.32
CA SER A 59 13.58 3.91 11.24
C SER A 59 12.61 5.09 11.34
N LEU A 60 12.68 5.86 12.42
CA LEU A 60 11.92 7.11 12.56
C LEU A 60 12.33 8.17 11.52
N THR A 61 13.56 8.10 11.01
CA THR A 61 14.01 8.93 9.88
C THR A 61 13.30 8.56 8.58
N GLU A 62 13.09 7.27 8.32
CA GLU A 62 12.27 6.81 7.19
C GLU A 62 10.80 7.22 7.39
N LEU A 63 10.24 7.05 8.59
CA LEU A 63 8.89 7.51 8.90
C LEU A 63 8.72 9.03 8.71
N HIS A 64 9.71 9.83 9.13
CA HIS A 64 9.74 11.26 8.89
C HIS A 64 9.61 11.58 7.39
N ARG A 65 10.38 10.88 6.53
CA ARG A 65 10.29 11.05 5.07
C ARG A 65 8.91 10.69 4.53
N VAL A 66 8.35 9.55 4.98
CA VAL A 66 7.01 9.10 4.58
C VAL A 66 5.96 10.17 4.91
N LEU A 67 5.93 10.64 6.16
CA LEU A 67 4.98 11.68 6.58
C LEU A 67 5.22 13.01 5.86
N SER A 68 6.48 13.37 5.58
CA SER A 68 6.79 14.56 4.79
C SER A 68 6.28 14.48 3.35
N ILE A 69 6.31 13.32 2.71
CA ILE A 69 5.73 13.09 1.39
C ILE A 69 4.20 13.15 1.48
N CYS A 70 3.58 12.39 2.39
CA CYS A 70 2.12 12.34 2.54
C CYS A 70 1.46 13.71 2.79
N PHE A 71 2.16 14.62 3.47
CA PHE A 71 1.65 15.96 3.78
C PHE A 71 2.19 17.07 2.86
N GLY A 72 2.98 16.74 1.82
CA GLY A 72 3.49 17.73 0.88
C GLY A 72 4.58 18.66 1.45
N PHE A 73 5.28 18.23 2.51
CA PHE A 73 6.41 18.99 3.07
C PHE A 73 7.71 18.80 2.29
N HIS A 74 7.80 17.75 1.47
CA HIS A 74 8.94 17.53 0.58
C HIS A 74 9.15 18.74 -0.33
N GLY A 75 10.41 19.20 -0.47
CA GLY A 75 10.76 20.40 -1.24
C GLY A 75 10.59 21.75 -0.50
N HIS A 76 9.79 21.81 0.56
CA HIS A 76 9.62 23.01 1.38
C HIS A 76 10.33 22.87 2.74
N GLY A 77 11.39 23.66 2.97
CA GLY A 77 12.03 23.71 4.31
C GLY A 77 12.99 22.54 4.59
N ALA A 78 13.85 22.19 3.64
CA ALA A 78 15.00 21.32 3.89
C ALA A 78 15.80 21.86 5.09
N GLY A 79 15.75 21.16 6.23
CA GLY A 79 16.40 21.57 7.49
C GLY A 79 15.47 22.02 8.61
N ALA A 80 14.14 21.97 8.43
CA ALA A 80 13.21 22.15 9.55
C ALA A 80 13.48 21.10 10.65
N PRO A 81 13.58 21.48 11.93
CA PRO A 81 13.78 20.52 13.01
C PRO A 81 12.56 19.62 13.14
N TRP A 82 12.78 18.34 13.41
CA TRP A 82 11.70 17.39 13.56
C TRP A 82 11.98 16.41 14.71
N SER A 83 10.92 15.86 15.29
CA SER A 83 11.02 14.88 16.38
C SER A 83 9.74 14.07 16.53
N PHE A 84 9.87 12.90 17.14
CA PHE A 84 8.75 12.10 17.63
C PHE A 84 8.76 12.09 19.16
N THR A 85 7.60 12.31 19.74
CA THR A 85 7.41 12.32 21.20
C THR A 85 6.19 11.49 21.60
N SER A 86 6.25 10.83 22.75
CA SER A 86 5.08 10.21 23.39
C SER A 86 5.13 10.52 24.88
N GLY A 87 4.08 11.15 25.39
CA GLY A 87 4.10 11.75 26.73
C GLY A 87 5.23 12.78 26.86
N THR A 88 6.20 12.51 27.74
CA THR A 88 7.37 13.36 27.99
C THR A 88 8.65 12.85 27.33
N GLN A 89 8.60 11.67 26.69
CA GLN A 89 9.75 11.04 26.07
C GLN A 89 9.91 11.53 24.62
N THR A 90 11.13 11.93 24.27
CA THR A 90 11.55 12.18 22.89
C THR A 90 12.38 11.00 22.39
N PHE A 91 12.04 10.48 21.21
CA PHE A 91 12.68 9.28 20.66
C PHE A 91 13.86 9.64 19.75
N ARG A 92 14.84 8.73 19.70
CA ARG A 92 15.99 8.88 18.81
C ARG A 92 15.58 8.62 17.36
N THR A 93 16.07 9.44 16.45
CA THR A 93 15.72 9.41 15.02
C THR A 93 16.21 8.16 14.28
N ASP A 94 17.21 7.47 14.84
CA ASP A 94 17.75 6.18 14.36
C ASP A 94 17.04 4.96 14.96
N GLY A 95 16.13 5.17 15.93
CA GLY A 95 15.28 4.12 16.48
C GLY A 95 14.23 3.63 15.47
N CYS A 96 13.63 2.47 15.75
CA CYS A 96 12.60 1.90 14.90
C CYS A 96 11.21 2.44 15.25
N VAL A 97 10.29 2.39 14.28
CA VAL A 97 8.89 2.81 14.51
C VAL A 97 8.25 2.02 15.64
N HIS A 98 8.51 0.70 15.73
CA HIS A 98 7.97 -0.14 16.80
C HIS A 98 8.42 0.23 18.22
N ASP A 99 9.46 1.04 18.38
CA ASP A 99 9.87 1.56 19.70
C ASP A 99 8.92 2.68 20.18
N VAL A 100 8.15 3.27 19.26
CA VAL A 100 7.23 4.40 19.51
C VAL A 100 5.77 4.01 19.31
N LEU A 101 5.49 3.28 18.23
CA LEU A 101 4.16 2.93 17.74
C LEU A 101 4.16 1.44 17.40
N SER A 102 3.41 0.63 18.14
CA SER A 102 3.46 -0.83 18.01
C SER A 102 2.10 -1.51 17.97
N ARG A 103 1.13 -0.98 18.71
CA ARG A 103 -0.18 -1.58 18.94
C ARG A 103 -1.29 -0.57 18.64
N PRO A 104 -2.48 -1.04 18.24
CA PRO A 104 -3.66 -0.19 18.13
C PRO A 104 -3.87 0.67 19.38
N GLY A 105 -4.10 1.96 19.18
CA GLY A 105 -4.25 2.96 20.23
C GLY A 105 -2.95 3.60 20.71
N ASP A 106 -1.77 3.13 20.29
CA ASP A 106 -0.51 3.85 20.53
C ASP A 106 -0.54 5.20 19.80
N ILE A 107 -0.17 6.27 20.50
CA ILE A 107 -0.16 7.64 19.97
C ILE A 107 1.22 8.27 20.18
N ALA A 108 1.71 8.92 19.12
CA ALA A 108 2.90 9.76 19.15
C ALA A 108 2.60 11.13 18.53
N ILE A 109 3.32 12.15 18.97
CA ILE A 109 3.29 13.48 18.37
C ILE A 109 4.51 13.62 17.48
N TYR A 110 4.26 13.77 16.19
CA TYR A 110 5.27 14.10 15.18
C TYR A 110 5.33 15.61 15.03
N THR A 111 6.49 16.19 15.29
CA THR A 111 6.74 17.63 15.12
C THR A 111 7.60 17.86 13.90
N TRP A 112 7.23 18.82 13.06
CA TRP A 112 8.01 19.29 11.91
C TRP A 112 7.99 20.81 11.85
N GLY A 113 9.11 21.45 12.20
CA GLY A 113 9.17 22.89 12.43
C GLY A 113 8.19 23.31 13.53
N LEU A 114 7.18 24.11 13.17
CA LEU A 114 6.11 24.55 14.08
C LEU A 114 4.87 23.66 14.03
N TRP A 115 4.80 22.73 13.08
CA TRP A 115 3.65 21.86 12.88
C TRP A 115 3.71 20.68 13.84
N ARG A 116 2.56 20.33 14.42
CA ARG A 116 2.40 19.18 15.30
C ARG A 116 1.28 18.29 14.77
N MET A 117 1.64 17.04 14.52
CA MET A 117 0.74 16.01 14.03
C MET A 117 0.57 14.93 15.09
N PHE A 118 -0.64 14.43 15.23
CA PHE A 118 -0.94 13.26 16.06
C PHE A 118 -0.89 12.03 15.17
N VAL A 119 -0.03 11.08 15.50
CA VAL A 119 0.13 9.81 14.80
C VAL A 119 -0.40 8.71 15.70
N GLU A 120 -1.50 8.11 15.32
CA GLU A 120 -2.18 7.04 16.04
C GLU A 120 -2.09 5.74 15.26
N VAL A 121 -1.79 4.62 15.92
CA VAL A 121 -1.94 3.29 15.31
C VAL A 121 -3.40 2.88 15.38
N ILE A 122 -4.00 2.64 14.22
CA ILE A 122 -5.38 2.15 14.10
C ILE A 122 -5.39 0.62 14.11
N GLU A 123 -4.52 -0.01 13.33
CA GLU A 123 -4.45 -1.47 13.20
C GLU A 123 -3.00 -1.99 13.07
N SER A 124 -2.81 -3.27 13.36
CA SER A 124 -1.50 -3.94 13.32
C SER A 124 -1.62 -5.39 12.87
N TYR A 125 -0.99 -5.72 11.74
CA TYR A 125 -1.07 -7.04 11.11
C TYR A 125 0.29 -7.74 11.03
N PRO A 126 0.32 -9.09 11.07
CA PRO A 126 1.49 -9.82 10.62
C PRO A 126 1.86 -9.39 9.20
N ARG A 127 3.16 -9.22 8.94
CA ARG A 127 3.64 -8.73 7.66
C ARG A 127 4.04 -9.89 6.76
N ASP A 128 3.58 -9.86 5.51
CA ASP A 128 4.13 -10.69 4.45
C ASP A 128 5.29 -9.97 3.73
N ARG A 129 6.06 -10.73 2.94
CA ARG A 129 7.23 -10.19 2.23
C ARG A 129 6.86 -9.25 1.07
N GLY A 130 5.64 -9.32 0.55
CA GLY A 130 5.20 -8.58 -0.64
C GLY A 130 4.54 -7.23 -0.33
N THR A 131 4.18 -6.99 0.94
CA THR A 131 3.59 -5.71 1.35
C THR A 131 4.61 -4.56 1.16
N PRO A 132 4.23 -3.41 0.59
CA PRO A 132 5.10 -2.23 0.51
C PRO A 132 5.61 -1.75 1.86
N ARG A 133 6.76 -1.07 1.86
CA ARG A 133 7.32 -0.51 3.11
C ARG A 133 6.46 0.63 3.66
N ALA A 134 5.88 1.45 2.79
CA ALA A 134 4.93 2.50 3.12
C ALA A 134 3.92 2.66 1.98
N LEU A 135 2.66 2.94 2.31
CA LEU A 135 1.59 3.19 1.34
C LEU A 135 0.55 4.14 1.96
N CYS A 136 0.20 5.21 1.26
CA CYS A 136 -0.90 6.09 1.62
C CYS A 136 -2.21 5.49 1.13
N ILE A 137 -3.07 5.07 2.05
CA ILE A 137 -4.31 4.33 1.79
C ILE A 137 -5.50 5.29 1.65
N GLY A 138 -5.41 6.45 2.31
CA GLY A 138 -6.48 7.43 2.27
C GLY A 138 -6.14 8.69 3.05
N GLY A 139 -7.03 9.67 3.01
CA GLY A 139 -6.81 10.96 3.65
C GLY A 139 -7.75 12.03 3.14
N SER A 140 -7.67 13.20 3.76
CA SER A 140 -8.37 14.39 3.28
C SER A 140 -7.64 15.67 3.66
N GLY A 141 -7.89 16.73 2.90
CA GLY A 141 -7.32 18.07 3.10
C GLY A 141 -5.88 18.20 2.59
N SER A 142 -5.44 19.44 2.34
CA SER A 142 -4.14 19.77 1.75
C SER A 142 -3.54 21.04 2.36
N LEU A 143 -2.23 21.06 2.55
CA LEU A 143 -1.48 22.24 3.00
C LEU A 143 -1.07 23.09 1.79
N ARG A 144 -1.41 24.38 1.79
CA ARG A 144 -0.93 25.37 0.82
C ARG A 144 -0.03 26.40 1.49
N PRO A 145 0.85 27.07 0.72
CA PRO A 145 1.46 28.33 1.16
C PRO A 145 0.33 29.32 1.52
N GLY A 146 0.20 29.65 2.81
CA GLY A 146 -0.86 30.55 3.32
C GLY A 146 -2.05 29.88 4.01
N GLY A 147 -2.10 28.54 4.15
CA GLY A 147 -3.12 27.84 4.93
C GLY A 147 -3.64 26.56 4.29
N VAL A 148 -4.78 26.04 4.77
CA VAL A 148 -5.44 24.84 4.22
C VAL A 148 -6.44 25.24 3.14
N GLY A 149 -6.27 24.76 1.91
CA GLY A 149 -7.16 25.06 0.77
C GLY A 149 -7.50 23.80 -0.03
N PRO A 150 -8.54 23.83 -0.88
CA PRO A 150 -8.92 22.69 -1.71
C PRO A 150 -7.88 22.49 -2.82
N VAL A 151 -6.93 21.60 -2.62
CA VAL A 151 -6.28 20.81 -3.69
C VAL A 151 -6.65 19.39 -3.39
N ASP A 152 -7.01 18.65 -4.43
CA ASP A 152 -7.42 17.27 -4.32
C ASP A 152 -6.26 16.46 -3.74
N PHE A 153 -6.56 15.80 -2.63
CA PHE A 153 -5.68 14.79 -2.07
C PHE A 153 -5.66 13.65 -3.08
N ASP A 154 -4.51 13.42 -3.69
CA ASP A 154 -4.30 12.33 -4.64
C ASP A 154 -3.36 11.27 -4.02
N PRO A 155 -3.90 10.13 -3.56
CA PRO A 155 -3.09 9.00 -3.11
C PRO A 155 -2.10 8.50 -4.16
N ALA A 156 -2.43 8.54 -5.45
CA ALA A 156 -1.63 7.95 -6.51
C ALA A 156 -0.28 8.69 -6.66
N ASP A 157 -0.32 10.02 -6.68
CA ASP A 157 0.88 10.87 -6.70
C ASP A 157 1.75 10.65 -5.46
N ILE A 158 1.14 10.59 -4.27
CA ILE A 158 1.83 10.32 -3.01
C ILE A 158 2.50 8.94 -3.05
N ASN A 159 1.77 7.92 -3.50
CA ASN A 159 2.25 6.54 -3.54
C ASN A 159 3.35 6.34 -4.59
N ALA A 160 3.30 7.05 -5.71
CA ALA A 160 4.37 7.07 -6.70
C ALA A 160 5.67 7.60 -6.07
N GLU A 161 5.60 8.68 -5.30
CA GLU A 161 6.78 9.23 -4.61
C GLU A 161 7.27 8.32 -3.48
N LEU A 162 6.36 7.74 -2.68
CA LEU A 162 6.71 6.81 -1.61
C LEU A 162 7.37 5.53 -2.10
N THR A 163 6.89 4.98 -3.22
CA THR A 163 7.43 3.75 -3.81
C THR A 163 8.83 3.98 -4.37
N GLY A 164 9.05 5.13 -4.99
CA GLY A 164 10.33 5.54 -5.54
C GLY A 164 10.64 4.89 -6.89
N ARG A 165 11.37 5.63 -7.73
CA ARG A 165 11.63 5.26 -9.14
C ARG A 165 12.36 3.93 -9.34
N GLU A 166 13.30 3.60 -8.45
CA GLU A 166 14.06 2.34 -8.54
C GLU A 166 13.16 1.13 -8.28
N THR A 167 12.31 1.21 -7.25
CA THR A 167 11.34 0.18 -6.91
C THR A 167 10.33 -0.04 -8.04
N ILE A 168 9.79 1.06 -8.59
CA ILE A 168 8.87 1.02 -9.75
C ILE A 168 9.56 0.30 -10.92
N ALA A 169 10.77 0.75 -11.29
CA ALA A 169 11.52 0.16 -12.40
C ALA A 169 11.82 -1.32 -12.17
N SER A 170 12.24 -1.71 -10.98
CA SER A 170 12.54 -3.12 -10.65
C SER A 170 11.29 -4.01 -10.66
N THR A 171 10.14 -3.46 -10.26
CA THR A 171 8.86 -4.20 -10.27
C THR A 171 8.37 -4.37 -11.70
N LEU A 172 8.33 -3.28 -12.47
CA LEU A 172 7.90 -3.30 -13.88
C LEU A 172 8.83 -4.16 -14.77
N ALA A 173 10.11 -4.31 -14.42
CA ALA A 173 11.02 -5.21 -15.13
C ALA A 173 10.66 -6.71 -15.01
N LEU A 174 9.76 -7.08 -14.10
CA LEU A 174 9.24 -8.45 -13.95
C LEU A 174 7.86 -8.64 -14.60
N VAL A 175 7.28 -7.57 -15.13
CA VAL A 175 5.93 -7.54 -15.68
C VAL A 175 6.00 -7.68 -17.20
N ASP A 176 4.99 -8.32 -17.79
CA ASP A 176 4.73 -8.34 -19.24
C ASP A 176 4.80 -6.92 -19.81
N GLU A 177 5.44 -6.76 -20.98
CA GLU A 177 5.76 -5.44 -21.54
C GLU A 177 4.50 -4.59 -21.80
N ASP A 178 3.40 -5.19 -22.24
CA ASP A 178 2.16 -4.47 -22.51
C ASP A 178 1.52 -3.99 -21.20
N ALA A 179 1.51 -4.83 -20.17
CA ALA A 179 1.00 -4.45 -18.85
C ALA A 179 1.86 -3.37 -18.19
N ALA A 180 3.19 -3.44 -18.36
CA ALA A 180 4.11 -2.42 -17.87
C ALA A 180 3.92 -1.08 -18.61
N ASP A 181 3.75 -1.11 -19.93
CA ASP A 181 3.43 0.09 -20.73
C ASP A 181 2.11 0.72 -20.29
N LEU A 182 1.07 -0.10 -20.08
CA LEU A 182 -0.23 0.34 -19.59
C LEU A 182 -0.11 1.10 -18.26
N ILE A 183 0.61 0.56 -17.28
CA ILE A 183 0.79 1.20 -15.97
C ILE A 183 1.55 2.54 -16.11
N ASN A 184 2.53 2.61 -17.01
CA ASN A 184 3.23 3.86 -17.27
C ASN A 184 2.34 4.91 -17.97
N ARG A 185 1.49 4.49 -18.91
CA ARG A 185 0.54 5.37 -19.60
C ARG A 185 -0.56 5.89 -18.69
N SER A 186 -1.13 5.02 -17.85
CA SER A 186 -2.19 5.40 -16.90
C SER A 186 -1.68 6.25 -15.75
N ARG A 187 -0.38 6.17 -15.43
CA ARG A 187 0.24 6.77 -14.24
C ARG A 187 -0.38 6.29 -12.91
N ILE A 188 -1.17 5.23 -12.94
CA ILE A 188 -1.75 4.61 -11.75
C ILE A 188 -0.72 3.67 -11.15
N PHE A 189 0.19 4.25 -10.37
CA PHE A 189 1.26 3.50 -9.69
C PHE A 189 0.76 2.71 -8.47
N ASP A 190 -0.53 2.78 -8.13
CA ASP A 190 -1.15 1.96 -7.09
C ASP A 190 -1.15 0.46 -7.44
N PHE A 191 -0.98 0.11 -8.72
CA PHE A 191 -0.73 -1.28 -9.13
C PHE A 191 0.66 -1.79 -8.74
N ILE A 192 1.65 -0.93 -8.48
CA ILE A 192 3.01 -1.36 -8.11
C ILE A 192 2.99 -2.14 -6.78
N PRO A 193 2.38 -1.62 -5.69
CA PRO A 193 2.09 -2.40 -4.49
C PRO A 193 1.46 -3.77 -4.74
N LEU A 194 0.47 -3.83 -5.63
CA LEU A 194 -0.22 -5.07 -5.98
C LEU A 194 0.74 -6.07 -6.64
N LEU A 195 1.53 -5.61 -7.61
CA LEU A 195 2.51 -6.45 -8.30
C LEU A 195 3.62 -6.96 -7.35
N GLN A 196 4.02 -6.15 -6.38
CA GLN A 196 4.93 -6.57 -5.31
C GLN A 196 4.30 -7.64 -4.42
N ALA A 197 3.03 -7.48 -4.06
CA ALA A 197 2.29 -8.45 -3.27
C ALA A 197 2.04 -9.77 -4.02
N LEU A 198 1.87 -9.70 -5.35
CA LEU A 198 1.75 -10.89 -6.19
C LEU A 198 3.05 -11.70 -6.22
N ASP A 199 4.22 -11.09 -6.05
CA ASP A 199 5.53 -11.76 -6.12
C ASP A 199 5.68 -12.52 -7.46
N LEU A 200 5.72 -11.78 -8.58
CA LEU A 200 5.78 -12.35 -9.93
C LEU A 200 7.00 -13.26 -10.15
N ALA A 201 8.09 -13.06 -9.39
CA ALA A 201 9.27 -13.92 -9.46
C ALA A 201 8.98 -15.37 -9.00
N ARG A 202 7.94 -15.57 -8.18
CA ARG A 202 7.54 -16.87 -7.66
C ARG A 202 7.20 -17.86 -8.78
N PRO A 203 7.73 -19.10 -8.73
CA PRO A 203 7.33 -20.14 -9.67
C PRO A 203 5.84 -20.47 -9.52
N VAL A 204 5.11 -20.48 -10.63
CA VAL A 204 3.71 -20.90 -10.71
C VAL A 204 3.60 -22.37 -11.10
N GLN A 205 2.57 -23.06 -10.59
CA GLN A 205 2.30 -24.47 -10.91
C GLN A 205 1.06 -24.58 -11.79
N LEU A 206 1.22 -24.34 -13.08
CA LEU A 206 0.16 -24.49 -14.09
C LEU A 206 0.41 -25.71 -14.97
N ASP A 207 -0.64 -26.41 -15.37
CA ASP A 207 -0.56 -27.48 -16.36
C ASP A 207 -0.36 -26.92 -17.78
N GLU A 208 0.11 -27.78 -18.70
CA GLU A 208 0.49 -27.38 -20.06
C GLU A 208 -0.68 -26.81 -20.87
N ARG A 209 -1.89 -27.35 -20.68
CA ARG A 209 -3.07 -26.86 -21.40
C ARG A 209 -3.46 -25.47 -20.92
N THR A 210 -3.40 -25.24 -19.61
CA THR A 210 -3.66 -23.91 -19.04
C THR A 210 -2.64 -22.89 -19.53
N ARG A 211 -1.33 -23.22 -19.54
CA ARG A 211 -0.29 -22.31 -20.08
C ARG A 211 -0.55 -21.95 -21.54
N ALA A 212 -0.82 -22.94 -22.39
CA ALA A 212 -1.09 -22.70 -23.80
C ALA A 212 -2.30 -21.77 -24.04
N ILE A 213 -3.31 -21.81 -23.17
CA ILE A 213 -4.44 -20.88 -23.23
C ILE A 213 -4.00 -19.47 -22.82
N LEU A 214 -3.28 -19.34 -21.71
CA LEU A 214 -2.83 -18.04 -21.19
C LEU A 214 -1.80 -17.35 -22.10
N ASP A 215 -0.92 -18.11 -22.75
CA ASP A 215 0.06 -17.61 -23.71
C ASP A 215 -0.61 -16.93 -24.91
N GLY A 216 -1.82 -17.36 -25.27
CA GLY A 216 -2.61 -16.80 -26.36
C GLY A 216 -3.41 -15.54 -26.00
N LEU A 217 -3.43 -15.10 -24.73
CA LEU A 217 -4.15 -13.90 -24.31
C LEU A 217 -3.27 -12.64 -24.47
N PRO A 218 -3.85 -11.43 -24.58
CA PRO A 218 -5.21 -11.17 -25.03
C PRO A 218 -5.44 -11.68 -26.48
N LEU A 219 -6.67 -12.11 -26.77
CA LEU A 219 -7.12 -12.55 -28.10
C LEU A 219 -7.54 -11.40 -29.00
N GLU A 220 -7.77 -10.22 -28.44
CA GLU A 220 -8.25 -9.06 -29.17
C GLU A 220 -7.10 -8.30 -29.86
N ASP A 221 -7.34 -7.88 -31.11
CA ASP A 221 -6.32 -7.23 -31.94
C ASP A 221 -6.22 -5.70 -31.68
N GLY A 222 -7.31 -5.08 -31.20
CA GLY A 222 -7.41 -3.63 -31.02
C GLY A 222 -6.73 -3.13 -29.74
N PRO A 223 -6.04 -1.98 -29.76
CA PRO A 223 -5.33 -1.46 -28.58
C PRO A 223 -6.26 -1.22 -27.39
N GLU A 224 -7.47 -0.67 -27.62
CA GLU A 224 -8.48 -0.45 -26.59
C GLU A 224 -8.93 -1.75 -25.91
N ALA A 225 -9.16 -2.81 -26.70
CA ALA A 225 -9.60 -4.10 -26.19
C ALA A 225 -8.48 -4.85 -25.44
N ARG A 226 -7.23 -4.68 -25.88
CA ARG A 226 -6.05 -5.21 -25.17
C ARG A 226 -5.86 -4.51 -23.82
N ASP A 227 -5.96 -3.19 -23.80
CA ASP A 227 -5.90 -2.41 -22.55
C ASP A 227 -7.04 -2.82 -21.61
N ALA A 228 -8.26 -2.95 -22.13
CA ALA A 228 -9.42 -3.44 -21.36
C ALA A 228 -9.15 -4.80 -20.70
N PHE A 229 -8.55 -5.75 -21.42
CA PHE A 229 -8.18 -7.05 -20.86
C PHE A 229 -7.12 -6.91 -19.75
N LEU A 230 -6.05 -6.15 -20.01
CA LEU A 230 -4.94 -5.99 -19.06
C LEU A 230 -5.39 -5.29 -17.76
N VAL A 231 -6.17 -4.22 -17.87
CA VAL A 231 -6.78 -3.53 -16.71
C VAL A 231 -7.69 -4.48 -15.94
N THR A 232 -8.47 -5.30 -16.65
CA THR A 232 -9.33 -6.31 -16.01
C THR A 232 -8.50 -7.34 -15.26
N VAL A 233 -7.40 -7.85 -15.83
CA VAL A 233 -6.51 -8.80 -15.16
C VAL A 233 -5.83 -8.18 -13.93
N LEU A 234 -5.31 -6.95 -14.05
CA LEU A 234 -4.75 -6.20 -12.92
C LEU A 234 -5.78 -6.06 -11.79
N THR A 235 -7.01 -5.66 -12.12
CA THR A 235 -8.08 -5.53 -11.14
C THR A 235 -8.46 -6.87 -10.51
N LEU A 236 -8.63 -7.92 -11.30
CA LEU A 236 -8.92 -9.28 -10.79
C LEU A 236 -7.83 -9.78 -9.84
N SER A 237 -6.58 -9.43 -10.11
CA SER A 237 -5.44 -9.82 -9.27
C SER A 237 -5.45 -9.17 -7.87
N SER A 238 -6.16 -8.04 -7.72
CA SER A 238 -6.34 -7.38 -6.42
C SER A 238 -7.36 -8.06 -5.51
N LEU A 239 -8.18 -8.98 -6.05
CA LEU A 239 -9.20 -9.74 -5.31
C LEU A 239 -10.21 -8.86 -4.54
N VAL A 240 -10.43 -7.63 -5.00
CA VAL A 240 -11.47 -6.72 -4.47
C VAL A 240 -12.87 -7.20 -4.85
N ASP A 241 -13.88 -6.65 -4.18
CA ASP A 241 -15.28 -6.88 -4.56
C ASP A 241 -15.60 -6.27 -5.92
N ALA A 242 -16.76 -6.64 -6.47
CA ALA A 242 -17.14 -6.25 -7.83
C ALA A 242 -17.32 -4.74 -7.99
N GLU A 243 -17.91 -4.06 -6.99
CA GLU A 243 -18.18 -2.62 -7.07
C GLU A 243 -16.88 -1.81 -7.05
N LEU A 244 -15.96 -2.15 -6.13
CA LEU A 244 -14.64 -1.52 -6.12
C LEU A 244 -13.84 -1.87 -7.38
N GLY A 245 -13.94 -3.10 -7.87
CA GLY A 245 -13.31 -3.53 -9.11
C GLY A 245 -13.81 -2.76 -10.33
N ASP A 246 -15.11 -2.53 -10.44
CA ASP A 246 -15.72 -1.73 -11.50
C ASP A 246 -15.14 -0.32 -11.51
N ASN A 247 -15.13 0.35 -10.35
CA ASN A 247 -14.58 1.70 -10.21
C ASN A 247 -13.09 1.77 -10.62
N VAL A 248 -12.28 0.77 -10.25
CA VAL A 248 -10.86 0.72 -10.61
C VAL A 248 -10.68 0.56 -12.12
N ILE A 249 -11.46 -0.32 -12.76
CA ILE A 249 -11.37 -0.56 -14.21
C ILE A 249 -11.78 0.68 -15.00
N GLU A 250 -12.91 1.31 -14.62
CA GLU A 250 -13.43 2.51 -15.27
C GLU A 250 -12.46 3.70 -15.14
N ALA A 251 -11.97 3.96 -13.93
CA ALA A 251 -11.00 5.03 -13.69
C ALA A 251 -9.69 4.80 -14.45
N THR A 252 -9.19 3.55 -14.50
CA THR A 252 -7.94 3.23 -15.20
C THR A 252 -8.07 3.44 -16.70
N MET A 253 -9.17 2.99 -17.30
CA MET A 253 -9.41 3.17 -18.74
C MET A 253 -9.54 4.66 -19.09
N ALA A 254 -10.23 5.45 -18.25
CA ALA A 254 -10.36 6.88 -18.43
C ALA A 254 -9.00 7.61 -18.37
N GLU A 255 -8.12 7.27 -17.41
CA GLU A 255 -6.79 7.87 -17.29
C GLU A 255 -5.87 7.58 -18.48
N ILE A 256 -6.02 6.40 -19.10
CA ILE A 256 -5.30 6.05 -20.33
C ILE A 256 -5.84 6.83 -21.55
N GLY A 257 -7.04 7.39 -21.43
CA GLY A 257 -7.70 8.19 -22.47
C GLY A 257 -8.70 7.41 -23.31
N TRP A 258 -9.12 6.22 -22.87
CA TRP A 258 -10.22 5.49 -23.51
C TRP A 258 -11.56 6.01 -22.99
N VAL A 259 -12.35 6.56 -23.90
CA VAL A 259 -13.66 7.17 -23.64
C VAL A 259 -14.70 6.59 -24.59
N ASP A 260 -15.97 6.70 -24.21
CA ASP A 260 -17.10 6.31 -25.06
C ASP A 260 -17.29 7.29 -26.23
N ASP A 261 -18.14 6.94 -27.19
CA ASP A 261 -18.39 7.73 -28.42
C ASP A 261 -18.88 9.17 -28.11
N ASP A 262 -19.47 9.38 -26.94
CA ASP A 262 -19.96 10.67 -26.43
C ASP A 262 -18.94 11.41 -25.54
N ASP A 263 -17.64 11.06 -25.61
CA ASP A 263 -16.56 11.54 -24.73
C ASP A 263 -16.78 11.21 -23.23
N GLY A 264 -17.63 10.22 -22.94
CA GLY A 264 -17.95 9.75 -21.59
C GLY A 264 -16.97 8.71 -21.04
N VAL A 265 -17.00 8.46 -19.72
CA VAL A 265 -16.24 7.34 -19.12
C VAL A 265 -16.86 6.02 -19.56
N LEU A 266 -16.04 5.10 -20.07
CA LEU A 266 -16.47 3.75 -20.39
C LEU A 266 -16.91 3.01 -19.12
N THR A 267 -18.08 2.39 -19.15
CA THR A 267 -18.56 1.57 -18.03
C THR A 267 -17.83 0.24 -17.93
N ALA A 268 -17.76 -0.36 -16.73
CA ALA A 268 -17.08 -1.63 -16.49
C ALA A 268 -17.65 -2.76 -17.35
N ASP A 269 -18.96 -2.79 -17.58
CA ASP A 269 -19.62 -3.75 -18.48
C ASP A 269 -19.16 -3.56 -19.92
N ARG A 270 -19.09 -2.30 -20.39
CA ARG A 270 -18.60 -1.99 -21.73
C ARG A 270 -17.13 -2.38 -21.90
N ILE A 271 -16.30 -2.13 -20.89
CA ILE A 271 -14.88 -2.48 -20.89
C ILE A 271 -14.70 -4.02 -20.97
N ARG A 272 -15.51 -4.78 -20.23
CA ARG A 272 -15.50 -6.25 -20.32
C ARG A 272 -15.99 -6.76 -21.67
N ASP A 273 -16.98 -6.09 -22.28
CA ASP A 273 -17.46 -6.44 -23.60
C ASP A 273 -16.36 -6.33 -24.66
N LEU A 274 -15.49 -5.32 -24.55
CA LEU A 274 -14.34 -5.14 -25.46
C LEU A 274 -13.38 -6.33 -25.46
N CYS A 275 -13.21 -7.01 -24.31
CA CYS A 275 -12.28 -8.14 -24.15
C CYS A 275 -12.97 -9.50 -23.91
N THR A 276 -14.19 -9.65 -24.44
CA THR A 276 -15.03 -10.84 -24.23
C THR A 276 -14.34 -12.15 -24.63
N GLY A 277 -13.55 -12.16 -25.71
CA GLY A 277 -12.87 -13.35 -26.19
C GLY A 277 -11.87 -13.85 -25.14
N SER A 278 -11.02 -12.95 -24.67
CA SER A 278 -10.04 -13.23 -23.61
C SER A 278 -10.69 -13.60 -22.29
N LEU A 279 -11.77 -12.92 -21.88
CA LEU A 279 -12.47 -13.24 -20.64
C LEU A 279 -13.13 -14.63 -20.69
N ARG A 280 -13.64 -15.07 -21.85
CA ARG A 280 -14.15 -16.43 -22.03
C ARG A 280 -13.05 -17.48 -21.94
N ALA A 281 -11.90 -17.23 -22.55
CA ALA A 281 -10.75 -18.12 -22.46
C ALA A 281 -10.22 -18.21 -21.01
N LEU A 282 -10.12 -17.07 -20.32
CA LEU A 282 -9.73 -16.98 -18.92
C LEU A 282 -10.73 -17.70 -17.99
N ALA A 283 -12.03 -17.56 -18.25
CA ALA A 283 -13.07 -18.30 -17.54
C ALA A 283 -12.96 -19.82 -17.78
N GLY A 284 -12.56 -20.24 -18.98
CA GLY A 284 -12.35 -21.63 -19.35
C GLY A 284 -11.25 -22.34 -18.53
N VAL A 285 -10.32 -21.58 -17.96
CA VAL A 285 -9.27 -22.08 -17.03
C VAL A 285 -9.56 -21.72 -15.57
N GLY A 286 -10.76 -21.21 -15.28
CA GLY A 286 -11.19 -20.85 -13.92
C GLY A 286 -10.60 -19.55 -13.38
N GLY A 287 -10.07 -18.68 -14.24
CA GLY A 287 -9.56 -17.36 -13.85
C GLY A 287 -10.65 -16.28 -13.73
N TYR A 288 -11.88 -16.52 -14.20
CA TYR A 288 -12.95 -15.52 -14.22
C TYR A 288 -14.34 -16.16 -14.25
N GLY A 289 -15.36 -15.42 -13.80
CA GLY A 289 -16.77 -15.82 -13.87
C GLY A 289 -17.24 -16.79 -12.78
N ALA A 290 -18.43 -17.35 -12.95
CA ALA A 290 -19.10 -18.18 -11.93
C ALA A 290 -18.37 -19.52 -11.61
N GLY A 291 -17.55 -20.01 -12.54
CA GLY A 291 -16.72 -21.21 -12.38
C GLY A 291 -15.30 -20.92 -11.91
N ALA A 292 -15.05 -19.73 -11.37
CA ALA A 292 -13.74 -19.29 -10.92
C ALA A 292 -13.18 -20.22 -9.82
N LEU A 293 -11.88 -20.52 -9.92
CA LEU A 293 -11.12 -21.23 -8.90
C LEU A 293 -11.09 -20.41 -7.59
N PRO A 294 -10.75 -21.04 -6.44
CA PRO A 294 -10.53 -20.32 -5.20
C PRO A 294 -9.52 -19.18 -5.36
N PRO A 295 -9.65 -18.06 -4.62
CA PRO A 295 -8.82 -16.86 -4.80
C PRO A 295 -7.31 -17.15 -4.87
N VAL A 296 -6.79 -18.01 -4.00
CA VAL A 296 -5.35 -18.34 -3.95
C VAL A 296 -4.87 -19.06 -5.22
N GLU A 297 -5.67 -19.96 -5.78
CA GLU A 297 -5.31 -20.70 -7.00
C GLU A 297 -5.38 -19.78 -8.24
N ARG A 298 -6.31 -18.84 -8.27
CA ARG A 298 -6.41 -17.84 -9.35
C ARG A 298 -5.19 -16.93 -9.42
N LEU A 299 -4.54 -16.65 -8.29
CA LEU A 299 -3.33 -15.81 -8.27
C LEU A 299 -2.21 -16.39 -9.14
N ASP A 300 -2.10 -17.71 -9.27
CA ASP A 300 -1.08 -18.32 -10.14
C ASP A 300 -1.37 -18.09 -11.63
N LEU A 301 -2.66 -18.01 -12.01
CA LEU A 301 -3.07 -17.63 -13.37
C LEU A 301 -2.68 -16.17 -13.67
N TYR A 302 -2.99 -15.26 -12.75
CA TYR A 302 -2.71 -13.83 -12.93
C TYR A 302 -1.21 -13.54 -12.87
N ARG A 303 -0.45 -14.20 -11.97
CA ARG A 303 1.02 -14.14 -11.94
C ARG A 303 1.63 -14.52 -13.27
N TYR A 304 1.12 -15.59 -13.89
CA TYR A 304 1.63 -16.05 -15.18
C TYR A 304 1.32 -15.04 -16.28
N LEU A 305 0.06 -14.57 -16.36
CA LEU A 305 -0.36 -13.58 -17.37
C LEU A 305 0.42 -12.27 -17.28
N LEU A 306 0.64 -11.77 -16.06
CA LEU A 306 1.30 -10.49 -15.82
C LEU A 306 2.83 -10.55 -15.93
N ARG A 307 3.44 -11.72 -16.15
CA ARG A 307 4.91 -11.88 -16.20
C ARG A 307 5.47 -12.25 -17.57
N ARG A 308 4.64 -12.87 -18.40
CA ARG A 308 5.07 -13.53 -19.65
C ARG A 308 5.74 -12.59 -20.66
#